data_AF-A0A431HMB2-F1
#
_entry.id   AF-A0A431HMB2-F1
#
_cell.length_a   1.000
_cell.length_b   1.000
_cell.length_c   1.000
_cell.angle_alpha   90.00
_cell.angle_beta   90.00
_cell.angle_gamma   90.00
#
_symmetry.space_group_name_H-M   'P 1'
#
loop_
_entity.id
_entity.type
_entity.pdbx_description
1 polymer ?
#
loop_
_entity_poly.entity_id
_entity_poly.type
_entity_poly.pdbx_seq_one_letter_code
_entity_poly.pdbx_strand_id
1 'polypeptide(L)'
;MPARLARRIVVPALPGFFEHYPDIRLQLSVGDKRVDPLREGLDVVIRVGGPADERCVQRRLGTLAQVNIAAPAYLERYGEPEDLAALAGHYVIGYRAAPDEEAQEWLYVDADGR
;
A
#
# COMPACT_ATOMS: atom_id res chain seq x y z
N MET A 1 -5.38 -8.13 3.03
CA MET A 1 -4.44 -7.76 1.93
C MET A 1 -4.95 -6.50 1.26
N PRO A 2 -4.07 -5.54 0.87
CA PRO A 2 -4.50 -4.31 0.21
C PRO A 2 -5.28 -4.54 -1.09
N ALA A 3 -6.36 -3.77 -1.29
CA ALA A 3 -7.31 -4.00 -2.37
C ALA A 3 -6.70 -3.87 -3.78
N ARG A 4 -5.75 -2.95 -3.96
CA ARG A 4 -5.07 -2.77 -5.24
C ARG A 4 -4.20 -3.97 -5.62
N LEU A 5 -3.47 -4.56 -4.67
CA LEU A 5 -2.67 -5.76 -4.91
C LEU A 5 -3.56 -6.95 -5.23
N ALA A 6 -4.65 -7.12 -4.47
CA ALA A 6 -5.64 -8.16 -4.72
C ALA A 6 -6.14 -8.13 -6.16
N ARG A 7 -6.67 -6.97 -6.58
CA ARG A 7 -7.32 -6.78 -7.88
C ARG A 7 -6.35 -6.78 -9.06
N ARG A 8 -5.14 -6.22 -8.90
CA ARG A 8 -4.21 -6.00 -10.02
C ARG A 8 -3.20 -7.14 -10.20
N ILE A 9 -2.91 -7.92 -9.16
CA ILE A 9 -1.82 -8.90 -9.18
C ILE A 9 -2.35 -10.28 -8.81
N VAL A 10 -2.96 -10.44 -7.63
CA VAL A 10 -3.30 -11.77 -7.10
C VAL A 10 -4.45 -12.41 -7.86
N VAL A 11 -5.62 -11.74 -7.92
CA VAL A 11 -6.82 -12.28 -8.56
C VAL A 11 -6.59 -12.66 -10.03
N PRO A 12 -5.93 -11.83 -10.87
CA PRO A 12 -5.60 -12.21 -12.24
C PRO A 12 -4.70 -13.44 -12.37
N ALA A 13 -3.87 -13.75 -11.38
CA ALA A 13 -2.97 -14.90 -11.38
C ALA A 13 -3.62 -16.19 -10.84
N LEU A 14 -4.80 -16.10 -10.22
CA LEU A 14 -5.47 -17.25 -9.61
C LEU A 14 -5.82 -18.39 -10.59
N PRO A 15 -6.24 -18.14 -11.85
CA PRO A 15 -6.52 -19.23 -12.78
C PRO A 15 -5.31 -20.16 -12.96
N GLY A 16 -4.14 -19.60 -13.28
CA GLY A 16 -2.92 -20.37 -13.41
C GLY A 16 -2.48 -21.03 -12.10
N PHE A 17 -2.72 -20.37 -10.96
CA PHE A 17 -2.45 -20.98 -9.65
C PHE A 17 -3.30 -22.23 -9.40
N PHE A 18 -4.61 -22.19 -9.67
CA PHE A 18 -5.49 -23.34 -9.48
C PHE A 18 -5.26 -24.46 -10.51
N GLU A 19 -4.77 -24.14 -11.70
CA GLU A 19 -4.32 -25.16 -12.66
C GLU A 19 -3.12 -25.96 -12.12
N HIS A 20 -2.17 -25.28 -11.45
CA HIS A 20 -0.99 -25.93 -10.87
C HIS A 20 -1.28 -26.60 -9.52
N TYR A 21 -2.29 -26.11 -8.78
CA TYR A 21 -2.62 -26.56 -7.43
C TYR A 21 -4.14 -26.78 -7.26
N PRO A 22 -4.72 -27.81 -7.89
CA PRO A 22 -6.17 -28.01 -7.95
C PRO A 22 -6.82 -28.34 -6.60
N ASP A 23 -6.08 -28.89 -5.65
CA ASP A 23 -6.60 -29.29 -4.33
C ASP A 23 -6.64 -28.13 -3.32
N ILE A 24 -6.05 -26.97 -3.67
CA ILE A 24 -6.03 -25.82 -2.78
C ILE A 24 -7.38 -25.09 -2.82
N ARG A 25 -8.02 -24.98 -1.66
CA ARG A 25 -9.15 -24.07 -1.45
C ARG A 25 -8.64 -22.76 -0.89
N LEU A 26 -8.89 -21.66 -1.59
CA LEU A 26 -8.43 -20.33 -1.20
C LEU A 26 -9.58 -19.51 -0.63
N GLN A 27 -9.39 -18.96 0.57
CA GLN A 27 -10.21 -17.88 1.12
C GLN A 27 -9.40 -16.59 1.12
N LEU A 28 -9.93 -15.55 0.46
CA LEU A 28 -9.23 -14.28 0.28
C LEU A 28 -9.93 -13.16 1.08
N SER A 29 -9.21 -12.55 2.01
CA SER A 29 -9.66 -11.34 2.70
C SER A 29 -8.92 -10.10 2.21
N VAL A 30 -9.70 -9.10 1.80
CA VAL A 30 -9.20 -7.86 1.20
C VAL A 30 -9.59 -6.68 2.07
N GLY A 31 -8.60 -5.86 2.42
CA GLY A 31 -8.74 -4.73 3.32
C GLY A 31 -7.38 -4.11 3.62
N ASP A 32 -7.40 -2.81 3.87
CA ASP A 32 -6.21 -2.03 4.19
C ASP A 32 -5.93 -1.98 5.70
N LYS A 33 -6.91 -2.37 6.53
CA LYS A 33 -6.78 -2.44 7.99
C LYS A 33 -5.69 -3.42 8.42
N ARG A 34 -4.94 -3.07 9.46
CA ARG A 34 -4.06 -4.02 10.14
C ARG A 34 -4.86 -5.12 10.84
N VAL A 35 -4.44 -6.35 10.59
CA VAL A 35 -5.01 -7.59 11.15
C VAL A 35 -3.95 -8.31 11.95
N ASP A 36 -4.36 -9.00 13.02
CA ASP A 36 -3.48 -9.93 13.75
C ASP A 36 -3.64 -11.32 13.09
N PRO A 37 -2.63 -11.80 12.34
CA PRO A 37 -2.76 -13.05 11.59
C PRO A 37 -3.02 -14.26 12.49
N LEU A 38 -2.42 -14.29 13.69
CA LEU A 38 -2.57 -15.40 14.62
C LEU A 38 -3.98 -15.42 15.22
N ARG A 39 -4.49 -14.27 15.66
CA ARG A 39 -5.82 -14.19 16.27
C ARG A 39 -6.96 -14.40 15.26
N GLU A 40 -6.73 -14.01 14.00
CA GLU A 40 -7.73 -14.11 12.93
C GLU A 40 -7.63 -15.44 12.14
N GLY A 41 -6.68 -16.31 12.48
CA GLY A 41 -6.52 -17.62 11.83
C GLY A 41 -6.08 -17.51 10.37
N LEU A 42 -5.24 -16.52 10.04
CA LEU A 42 -4.74 -16.28 8.70
C LEU A 42 -3.40 -17.00 8.50
N ASP A 43 -3.32 -17.86 7.49
CA ASP A 43 -2.07 -18.55 7.13
C ASP A 43 -1.03 -17.62 6.49
N VAL A 44 -1.50 -16.68 5.65
CA VAL A 44 -0.65 -15.77 4.88
C VAL A 44 -1.25 -14.37 4.85
N VAL A 45 -0.42 -13.36 5.11
CA VAL A 45 -0.80 -11.95 4.98
C VAL A 45 0.17 -11.24 4.04
N ILE A 46 -0.40 -10.63 3.00
CA ILE A 46 0.34 -9.76 2.06
C ILE A 46 0.03 -8.31 2.44
N ARG A 47 1.08 -7.53 2.75
CA ARG A 47 0.99 -6.11 3.13
C ARG A 47 2.02 -5.25 2.41
N VAL A 48 1.78 -3.94 2.40
CA VAL A 48 2.70 -2.91 1.91
C VAL A 48 3.11 -2.07 3.12
N GLY A 49 4.42 -1.91 3.33
CA GLY A 49 4.98 -1.12 4.43
C GLY A 49 4.70 -1.69 5.84
N GLY A 50 5.16 -0.93 6.85
CA GLY A 50 4.97 -1.21 8.28
C GLY A 50 6.01 -2.16 8.89
N PRO A 51 6.21 -2.10 10.22
CA PRO A 51 7.09 -3.03 10.91
C PRO A 51 6.51 -4.45 10.86
N ALA A 52 7.45 -5.38 10.73
CA ALA A 52 7.34 -6.79 11.03
C ALA A 52 6.44 -7.08 12.24
N ASP A 53 5.46 -7.98 12.11
CA ASP A 53 5.04 -8.75 13.27
C ASP A 53 6.13 -9.80 13.50
N GLU A 54 6.87 -9.68 14.60
CA GLU A 54 8.00 -10.58 14.92
C GLU A 54 7.57 -12.04 15.09
N ARG A 55 6.27 -12.27 15.31
CA ARG A 55 5.68 -13.62 15.41
C ARG A 55 5.52 -14.29 14.04
N CYS A 56 5.73 -13.57 12.94
CA CYS A 56 5.57 -14.08 11.58
C CYS A 56 6.90 -14.16 10.82
N VAL A 57 7.09 -15.26 10.08
CA VAL A 57 8.16 -15.35 9.08
C VAL A 57 7.85 -14.38 7.94
N GLN A 58 8.87 -13.62 7.53
CA GLN A 58 8.72 -12.59 6.51
C GLN A 58 9.49 -12.92 5.24
N ARG A 59 8.86 -12.61 4.11
CA ARG A 59 9.46 -12.70 2.79
C ARG A 59 9.14 -11.44 2.00
N ARG A 60 10.18 -10.70 1.58
CA ARG A 60 10.03 -9.57 0.66
C ARG A 60 9.58 -10.09 -0.70
N LEU A 61 8.42 -9.65 -1.18
CA LEU A 61 7.89 -9.99 -2.51
C LEU A 61 8.32 -8.99 -3.59
N GLY A 62 8.62 -7.75 -3.21
CA GLY A 62 9.02 -6.68 -4.12
C GLY A 62 9.00 -5.32 -3.44
N THR A 63 9.12 -4.28 -4.24
CA THR A 63 9.01 -2.88 -3.83
C THR A 63 7.89 -2.21 -4.64
N LEU A 64 7.24 -1.20 -4.05
CA LEU A 64 6.25 -0.37 -4.72
C LEU A 64 6.76 1.07 -4.70
N ALA A 65 6.86 1.68 -5.87
CA ALA A 65 7.18 3.09 -5.96
C ALA A 65 5.97 3.92 -5.52
N GLN A 66 6.20 4.85 -4.59
CA GLN A 66 5.22 5.87 -4.22
C GLN A 66 5.62 7.16 -4.94
N VAL A 67 4.67 7.78 -5.65
CA VAL A 67 4.88 9.02 -6.40
C VAL A 67 3.80 10.03 -6.03
N ASN A 68 4.19 11.28 -5.92
CA ASN A 68 3.27 12.39 -5.75
C ASN A 68 2.80 12.85 -7.13
N ILE A 69 1.50 13.04 -7.29
CA ILE A 69 0.90 13.47 -8.54
C ILE A 69 -0.15 14.53 -8.27
N ALA A 70 -0.29 15.46 -9.20
CA ALA A 70 -1.32 16.48 -9.20
C ALA A 70 -2.00 16.53 -10.56
N ALA A 71 -3.25 16.98 -10.60
CA ALA A 71 -3.94 17.21 -11.87
C ALA A 71 -3.29 18.40 -12.61
N PRO A 72 -3.15 18.38 -13.94
CA PRO A 72 -2.57 19.50 -14.69
C PRO A 72 -3.26 20.84 -14.39
N ALA A 73 -4.60 20.87 -14.37
CA ALA A 73 -5.38 22.06 -14.05
C ALA A 73 -5.15 22.59 -12.61
N TYR A 74 -4.70 21.74 -11.69
CA TYR A 74 -4.32 22.17 -10.35
C TYR A 74 -2.98 22.93 -10.40
N LEU A 75 -1.99 22.38 -11.10
CA LEU A 75 -0.66 22.97 -11.26
C LEU A 75 -0.73 24.29 -12.04
N GLU A 76 -1.59 24.41 -13.06
CA GLU A 76 -1.82 25.68 -13.78
C GLU A 76 -2.33 26.80 -12.85
N ARG A 77 -3.12 26.44 -11.84
CA ARG A 77 -3.74 27.41 -10.93
C ARG A 77 -2.87 27.74 -9.72
N TYR A 78 -2.10 26.77 -9.21
CA TYR A 78 -1.37 26.89 -7.95
C TYR A 78 0.17 26.85 -8.12
N GLY A 79 0.67 26.61 -9.33
CA GLY A 79 2.08 26.37 -9.60
C GLY A 79 2.51 24.93 -9.33
N GLU A 80 3.71 24.57 -9.80
CA GLU A 80 4.37 23.31 -9.44
C GLU A 80 5.26 23.53 -8.21
N PRO A 81 5.12 22.72 -7.14
CA PRO A 81 5.98 22.85 -5.97
C PRO A 81 7.40 22.35 -6.31
N GLU A 82 8.37 23.26 -6.30
CA GLU A 82 9.79 22.93 -6.58
C GLU A 82 10.51 22.32 -5.37
N ASP A 83 9.98 22.54 -4.16
CA ASP A 83 10.50 21.97 -2.92
C ASP A 83 9.39 21.63 -1.91
N LEU A 84 9.78 21.04 -0.78
CA LEU A 84 8.85 20.64 0.27
C LEU A 84 8.25 21.83 1.02
N ALA A 85 8.97 22.94 1.13
CA ALA A 85 8.46 24.13 1.80
C ALA A 85 7.31 24.76 1.01
N ALA A 86 7.38 24.69 -0.32
CA ALA A 86 6.33 25.14 -1.23
C ALA A 86 4.99 24.41 -0.99
N LEU A 87 5.01 23.16 -0.51
CA LEU A 87 3.79 22.40 -0.20
C LEU A 87 2.90 23.06 0.85
N ALA A 88 3.42 23.96 1.68
CA ALA A 88 2.61 24.71 2.66
C ALA A 88 1.50 25.56 1.99
N GLY A 89 1.66 25.92 0.72
CA GLY A 89 0.67 26.63 -0.10
C GLY A 89 -0.27 25.72 -0.90
N HIS A 90 -0.09 24.40 -0.83
CA HIS A 90 -0.83 23.43 -1.64
C HIS A 90 -1.84 22.61 -0.81
N TYR A 91 -2.84 22.06 -1.50
CA TYR A 91 -3.74 21.08 -0.92
C TYR A 91 -3.07 19.71 -0.95
N VAL A 92 -2.92 19.13 0.24
CA VAL A 92 -2.29 17.82 0.42
C VAL A 92 -3.38 16.81 0.78
N ILE A 93 -3.45 15.72 0.01
CA ILE A 93 -4.42 14.64 0.25
C ILE A 93 -3.70 13.47 0.93
N GLY A 94 -3.94 13.29 2.22
CA GLY A 94 -3.41 12.17 3.00
C GLY A 94 -4.18 10.86 2.80
N TYR A 95 -3.53 9.75 3.14
CA TYR A 95 -4.14 8.42 3.17
C TYR A 95 -4.31 7.92 4.60
N ARG A 96 -5.48 7.34 4.89
CA ARG A 96 -5.80 6.67 6.17
C ARG A 96 -6.33 5.29 5.87
N ALA A 97 -5.75 4.25 6.46
CA ALA A 97 -6.18 2.87 6.23
C ALA A 97 -7.46 2.51 7.01
N ALA A 98 -7.71 3.19 8.14
CA ALA A 98 -8.93 3.04 8.93
C ALA A 98 -9.38 4.39 9.55
N PRO A 99 -10.67 4.56 9.90
CA PRO A 99 -11.20 5.80 10.49
C PRO A 99 -10.63 6.16 11.86
N ASP A 100 -10.00 5.21 12.55
CA ASP A 100 -9.36 5.33 13.86
C ASP A 100 -7.82 5.38 13.77
N GLU A 101 -7.23 5.12 12.60
CA GLU A 101 -5.78 5.22 12.39
C GLU A 101 -5.37 6.64 12.01
N GLU A 102 -4.17 7.05 12.42
CA GLU A 102 -3.58 8.32 11.97
C GLU A 102 -3.34 8.30 10.46
N ALA A 103 -3.35 9.48 9.85
CA ALA A 103 -2.96 9.60 8.45
C ALA A 103 -1.50 9.19 8.30
N GLN A 104 -1.22 8.41 7.27
CA GLN A 104 0.15 8.09 6.92
C GLN A 104 0.90 9.39 6.65
N GLU A 105 2.06 9.53 7.28
CA GLU A 105 2.95 10.66 7.03
C GLU A 105 3.38 10.66 5.56
N TRP A 106 3.56 11.87 5.04
CA TRP A 106 4.12 12.07 3.73
C TRP A 106 5.60 11.75 3.78
N LEU A 107 5.98 10.66 3.10
CA LEU A 107 7.38 10.33 2.87
C LEU A 107 7.83 11.06 1.60
N TYR A 108 8.91 11.81 1.73
CA TYR A 108 9.64 12.41 0.64
C TYR A 108 11.08 11.92 0.69
N VAL A 109 11.70 11.86 -0.48
CA VAL A 109 13.13 11.62 -0.59
C VAL A 109 13.79 12.98 -0.74
N ASP A 110 14.66 13.34 0.19
CA ASP A 110 15.38 14.63 0.10
C ASP A 110 16.44 14.62 -1.03
N ALA A 111 17.12 15.76 -1.22
CA ALA A 111 18.18 15.89 -2.24
C ALA A 111 19.35 14.89 -2.03
N ASP A 112 19.51 14.35 -0.83
CA ASP A 112 20.54 13.37 -0.47
C ASP A 112 20.06 11.91 -0.66
N GLY A 113 18.82 11.70 -1.10
CA GLY A 113 18.26 10.38 -1.31
C GLY A 113 17.73 9.70 -0.04
N ARG A 114 17.49 10.46 1.05
CA ARG A 114 17.00 9.93 2.33
C ARG A 114 15.50 10.02 2.47
#